data_AF-A0A233HKU2-F1
#
_entry.id   AF-A0A233HKU2-F1
#
_cell.length_a   1.000
_cell.length_b   1.000
_cell.length_c   1.000
_cell.angle_alpha   90.00
_cell.angle_beta   90.00
_cell.angle_gamma   90.00
#
_symmetry.space_group_name_H-M   'P 1'
#
loop_
_entity.id
_entity.type
_entity.pdbx_description
1 polymer ?
#
loop_
_entity_poly.entity_id
_entity_poly.type
_entity_poly.pdbx_seq_one_letter_code
_entity_poly.pdbx_strand_id
1 'polypeptide(L)'
;MKGDFCNIKNFTPTSRTLEGINDMNNVIQMSNYLESIINLLPFYQIFAGRNSYAGVAITSAGWNAYTYDWKSFSEAIMAIPQIKRERLEYISYNQMLYAKGKNYDFWKCVYNSF
;
A
#
# COMPACT_ATOMS: atom_id res chain seq x y z
N MET A 1 -6.40 -4.42 15.90
CA MET A 1 -7.13 -5.60 15.37
C MET A 1 -7.11 -5.54 13.85
N LYS A 2 -7.26 -6.67 13.13
CA LYS A 2 -7.51 -6.63 11.67
C LYS A 2 -8.82 -5.85 11.45
N GLY A 3 -8.83 -4.92 10.49
CA GLY A 3 -9.94 -3.97 10.29
C GLY A 3 -9.86 -2.65 11.07
N ASP A 4 -8.82 -2.41 11.88
CA ASP A 4 -8.50 -1.06 12.37
C ASP A 4 -7.89 -0.23 11.24
N PHE A 5 -8.75 0.47 10.50
CA PHE A 5 -8.35 1.36 9.42
C PHE A 5 -7.98 2.75 9.97
N CYS A 6 -6.91 3.33 9.43
CA CYS A 6 -6.31 4.54 9.99
C CYS A 6 -6.44 5.75 9.07
N ASN A 7 -6.50 6.94 9.66
CA ASN A 7 -6.31 8.17 8.89
C ASN A 7 -4.84 8.56 8.93
N ILE A 8 -4.18 8.59 7.78
CA ILE A 8 -2.80 9.08 7.66
C ILE A 8 -2.87 10.40 6.92
N LYS A 9 -2.27 11.45 7.49
CA LYS A 9 -2.20 12.76 6.85
C LYS A 9 -0.76 13.15 6.54
N ASN A 10 -0.54 13.80 5.40
CA ASN A 10 0.77 14.30 4.95
C ASN A 10 1.84 13.21 5.03
N PHE A 11 1.55 12.04 4.47
CA PHE A 11 2.46 10.91 4.41
C PHE A 11 3.50 11.10 3.31
N THR A 12 4.77 10.96 3.68
CA THR A 12 5.88 10.90 2.74
C THR A 12 6.63 9.59 2.99
N PRO A 13 6.64 8.65 2.02
CA PRO A 13 7.28 7.37 2.18
C PRO A 13 8.80 7.52 2.22
N THR A 14 9.46 6.71 3.03
CA THR A 14 10.93 6.55 2.95
C THR A 14 11.31 5.64 1.79
N SER A 15 12.60 5.62 1.41
CA SER A 15 13.12 4.69 0.41
C SER A 15 12.79 3.23 0.74
N ARG A 16 12.86 2.85 2.02
CA ARG A 16 12.49 1.50 2.48
C ARG A 16 11.01 1.20 2.25
N THR A 17 10.13 2.16 2.51
CA THR A 17 8.71 1.98 2.23
C THR A 17 8.47 1.83 0.72
N LEU A 18 9.15 2.60 -0.12
CA LEU A 18 9.08 2.44 -1.58
C LEU A 18 9.57 1.06 -2.03
N GLU A 19 10.60 0.51 -1.40
CA GLU A 19 11.09 -0.85 -1.66
C GLU A 19 10.07 -1.92 -1.26
N GLY A 20 9.48 -1.84 -0.05
CA GLY A 20 8.45 -2.78 0.38
C GLY A 20 7.19 -2.75 -0.49
N ILE A 21 6.82 -1.56 -0.96
CA ILE A 21 5.78 -1.34 -1.98
C ILE A 21 6.16 -2.09 -3.26
N ASN A 22 7.40 -1.97 -3.72
CA ASN A 22 7.88 -2.70 -4.90
C ASN A 22 7.86 -4.22 -4.71
N ASP A 23 8.21 -4.72 -3.52
CA ASP A 23 8.16 -6.15 -3.22
C ASP A 23 6.74 -6.72 -3.33
N MET A 24 5.73 -5.99 -2.84
CA MET A 24 4.32 -6.39 -3.00
C MET A 24 3.92 -6.53 -4.47
N ASN A 25 4.44 -5.69 -5.37
CA ASN A 25 4.17 -5.75 -6.82
C ASN A 25 4.78 -6.92 -7.53
N ASN A 26 5.84 -7.47 -6.97
CA ASN A 26 6.49 -8.62 -7.54
C ASN A 26 5.74 -9.91 -7.14
N VAL A 27 4.94 -9.88 -6.07
CA VAL A 27 4.15 -11.03 -5.58
C VAL A 27 2.86 -11.22 -6.38
N ILE A 28 2.07 -10.15 -6.47
CA ILE A 28 0.97 -10.06 -7.40
C ILE A 28 1.54 -9.31 -8.58
N GLN A 29 1.69 -9.89 -9.77
CA GLN A 29 1.93 -9.09 -10.99
C GLN A 29 0.81 -8.05 -11.05
N MET A 30 1.06 -6.90 -10.44
CA MET A 30 -0.03 -6.06 -9.96
C MET A 30 -0.78 -5.46 -11.15
N SER A 31 -0.11 -5.47 -12.32
CA SER A 31 -0.59 -5.28 -13.69
C SER A 31 -1.80 -6.10 -14.10
N ASN A 32 -1.98 -7.31 -13.55
CA ASN A 32 -3.08 -8.18 -13.94
C ASN A 32 -4.30 -8.07 -13.01
N TYR A 33 -4.09 -7.54 -11.80
CA TYR A 33 -5.15 -7.16 -10.86
C TYR A 33 -5.33 -5.63 -10.85
N LEU A 34 -4.71 -4.96 -11.82
CA LEU A 34 -4.48 -3.53 -11.83
C LEU A 34 -5.81 -2.81 -11.97
N GLU A 35 -6.70 -3.25 -12.84
CA GLU A 35 -7.99 -2.56 -13.06
C GLU A 35 -8.90 -2.50 -11.84
N SER A 36 -8.89 -3.52 -10.96
CA SER A 36 -9.74 -3.59 -9.78
C SER A 36 -9.11 -2.98 -8.54
N ILE A 37 -7.78 -3.02 -8.40
CA ILE A 37 -7.08 -2.50 -7.23
C ILE A 37 -6.63 -1.04 -7.47
N ILE A 38 -6.24 -0.66 -8.69
CA ILE A 38 -5.59 0.64 -8.99
C ILE A 38 -6.53 1.83 -9.10
N ASN A 39 -7.80 1.58 -9.38
CA ASN A 39 -8.78 2.66 -9.44
C ASN A 39 -9.26 3.14 -8.07
N LEU A 40 -8.88 2.45 -6.98
CA LEU A 40 -9.42 2.72 -5.65
C LEU A 40 -8.51 3.59 -4.76
N LEU A 41 -7.20 3.74 -5.07
CA LEU A 41 -6.30 4.59 -4.30
C LEU A 41 -5.36 5.43 -5.19
N PRO A 42 -5.11 6.72 -4.87
CA PRO A 42 -4.06 7.53 -5.54
C PRO A 42 -2.68 6.88 -5.48
N PHE A 43 -2.43 6.09 -4.43
CA PHE A 43 -1.28 5.21 -4.23
C PHE A 43 -0.97 4.33 -5.44
N TYR A 44 -1.97 3.89 -6.19
CA TYR A 44 -1.79 2.92 -7.26
C TYR A 44 -1.24 3.47 -8.58
N GLN A 45 -1.26 4.78 -8.77
CA GLN A 45 -0.55 5.44 -9.88
C GLN A 45 0.97 5.20 -9.81
N ILE A 46 1.51 4.92 -8.61
CA ILE A 46 2.92 4.55 -8.37
C ILE A 46 3.27 3.21 -9.04
N PHE A 47 2.28 2.32 -9.10
CA PHE A 47 2.42 0.94 -9.53
C PHE A 47 2.15 0.74 -11.02
N ALA A 48 1.45 1.70 -11.64
CA ALA A 48 1.03 1.65 -13.04
C ALA A 48 2.13 2.05 -14.04
N GLY A 49 3.37 2.30 -13.60
CA GLY A 49 4.50 2.59 -14.50
C GLY A 49 4.33 3.83 -15.40
N ARG A 50 3.36 4.70 -15.15
CA ARG A 50 3.20 5.96 -15.89
C ARG A 50 4.28 6.94 -15.42
N ASN A 51 5.33 7.05 -16.25
CA ASN A 51 6.52 7.92 -16.15
C ASN A 51 6.26 9.44 -15.99
N SER A 52 5.35 9.90 -15.13
CA SER A 52 5.17 11.36 -14.94
C SER A 52 4.80 11.84 -13.54
N TYR A 53 4.33 10.98 -12.62
CA TYR A 53 3.90 11.44 -11.29
C TYR A 53 4.66 10.82 -10.10
N ALA A 54 5.44 9.76 -10.34
CA ALA A 54 6.00 8.91 -9.28
C ALA A 54 7.07 9.59 -8.39
N GLY A 55 7.83 10.54 -8.93
CA GLY A 55 8.93 11.18 -8.19
C GLY A 55 8.57 12.48 -7.49
N VAL A 56 7.74 13.31 -8.11
CA VAL A 56 7.55 14.71 -7.71
C VAL A 56 6.32 14.90 -6.82
N ALA A 57 5.16 14.33 -7.17
CA ALA A 57 3.92 14.59 -6.44
C ALA A 57 3.91 14.02 -5.00
N ILE A 58 4.54 12.87 -4.77
CA ILE A 58 4.57 12.17 -3.48
C ILE A 58 5.64 12.77 -2.54
N THR A 59 6.72 13.31 -3.10
CA THR A 59 7.79 13.94 -2.33
C THR A 59 7.48 15.41 -2.03
N SER A 60 6.73 16.10 -2.89
CA SER A 60 6.41 17.53 -2.72
C SER A 60 5.11 17.81 -1.97
N ALA A 61 4.13 16.92 -1.99
CA ALA A 61 2.84 17.08 -1.33
C ALA A 61 2.48 15.78 -0.61
N GLY A 62 2.77 15.69 0.70
CA GLY A 62 2.46 14.50 1.49
C GLY A 62 1.01 14.03 1.27
N TRP A 63 0.82 12.72 1.12
CA TRP A 63 -0.46 12.12 0.75
C TRP A 63 -1.33 11.81 1.97
N ASN A 64 -2.65 11.75 1.77
CA ASN A 64 -3.62 11.43 2.81
C ASN A 64 -4.32 10.09 2.50
N ALA A 65 -4.35 9.19 3.48
CA ALA A 65 -5.12 7.96 3.46
C ALA A 65 -6.25 8.08 4.48
N TYR A 66 -7.47 7.74 4.11
CA TYR A 66 -8.62 7.73 4.99
C TYR A 66 -9.09 6.31 5.29
N THR A 67 -9.92 6.14 6.31
CA THR A 67 -10.50 4.84 6.67
C THR A 67 -11.17 4.11 5.49
N TYR A 68 -11.86 4.84 4.59
CA TYR A 68 -12.55 4.24 3.43
C TYR A 68 -11.57 3.69 2.37
N ASP A 69 -10.37 4.28 2.27
CA ASP A 69 -9.31 3.85 1.36
C ASP A 69 -8.83 2.45 1.75
N TRP A 70 -8.58 2.24 3.04
CA TRP A 70 -8.14 0.95 3.57
C TRP A 70 -9.21 -0.13 3.50
N LYS A 71 -10.48 0.26 3.66
CA LYS A 71 -11.60 -0.66 3.46
C LYS A 71 -11.63 -1.16 2.02
N SER A 72 -11.53 -0.25 1.05
CA SER A 72 -11.50 -0.58 -0.38
C SER A 72 -10.30 -1.46 -0.72
N PHE A 73 -9.13 -1.15 -0.14
CA PHE A 73 -7.93 -1.99 -0.26
C PHE A 73 -8.15 -3.40 0.27
N SER A 74 -8.74 -3.53 1.48
CA SER A 74 -9.02 -4.83 2.10
C SER A 74 -9.96 -5.68 1.23
N GLU A 75 -11.04 -5.08 0.73
CA GLU A 75 -11.98 -5.75 -0.19
C GLU A 75 -11.28 -6.23 -1.46
N ALA A 76 -10.37 -5.42 -2.02
CA ALA A 76 -9.63 -5.78 -3.21
C ALA A 76 -8.57 -6.87 -2.96
N ILE A 77 -7.91 -6.85 -1.79
CA ILE A 77 -6.98 -7.90 -1.35
C ILE A 77 -7.69 -9.25 -1.25
N MET A 78 -8.94 -9.29 -0.78
CA MET A 78 -9.70 -10.54 -0.64
C MET A 78 -9.93 -11.27 -1.97
N ALA A 79 -9.89 -10.57 -3.12
CA ALA A 79 -9.97 -11.16 -4.44
C ALA A 79 -8.68 -11.89 -4.89
N ILE A 80 -7.56 -11.68 -4.20
CA ILE A 80 -6.26 -12.29 -4.52
C ILE A 80 -6.24 -13.73 -3.97
N PRO A 81 -5.63 -14.71 -4.68
CA PRO A 81 -5.46 -16.07 -4.16
C PRO A 81 -4.75 -16.12 -2.80
N GLN A 82 -5.20 -17.00 -1.90
CA GLN A 82 -4.72 -17.08 -0.51
C GLN A 82 -3.18 -17.11 -0.39
N ILE A 83 -2.50 -17.95 -1.17
CA ILE A 83 -1.03 -18.07 -1.11
C ILE A 83 -0.30 -16.75 -1.44
N LYS A 84 -0.89 -15.91 -2.31
CA LYS A 84 -0.35 -14.60 -2.63
C LYS A 84 -0.69 -13.59 -1.53
N ARG A 85 -1.91 -13.65 -0.96
CA ARG A 85 -2.30 -12.80 0.19
C ARG A 85 -1.39 -13.02 1.39
N GLU A 86 -1.11 -14.27 1.75
CA GLU A 86 -0.21 -14.61 2.87
C GLU A 86 1.19 -14.01 2.66
N ARG A 87 1.69 -14.02 1.41
CA ARG A 87 2.99 -13.41 1.08
C ARG A 87 2.96 -11.88 1.17
N LEU A 88 1.86 -11.25 0.75
CA LEU A 88 1.68 -9.80 0.88
C LEU A 88 1.53 -9.37 2.36
N GLU A 89 0.79 -10.14 3.15
CA GLU A 89 0.66 -9.93 4.59
C GLU A 89 2.03 -10.02 5.28
N TYR A 90 2.85 -11.02 4.92
CA TYR A 90 4.21 -11.17 5.44
C TYR A 90 5.12 -9.97 5.11
N ILE A 91 5.08 -9.46 3.87
CA ILE A 91 5.84 -8.25 3.50
C ILE A 91 5.38 -7.05 4.34
N SER A 92 4.06 -6.86 4.45
CA SER A 92 3.47 -5.74 5.18
C SER A 92 3.83 -5.79 6.67
N TYR A 93 3.78 -6.98 7.27
CA TYR A 93 4.20 -7.21 8.65
C TYR A 93 5.67 -6.87 8.87
N ASN A 94 6.57 -7.36 8.01
CA ASN A 94 7.99 -7.07 8.12
C ASN A 94 8.27 -5.58 7.99
N GLN A 95 7.67 -4.91 7.02
CA GLN A 95 7.85 -3.48 6.85
C GLN A 95 7.33 -2.69 8.06
N MET A 96 6.21 -3.10 8.65
CA MET A 96 5.69 -2.54 9.89
C MET A 96 6.71 -2.67 11.03
N LEU A 97 7.34 -3.83 11.22
CA LEU A 97 8.31 -4.06 12.31
C LEU A 97 9.52 -3.11 12.26
N TYR A 98 9.99 -2.77 11.06
CA TYR A 98 11.20 -1.96 10.88
C TYR A 98 10.93 -0.48 10.61
N ALA A 99 9.69 -0.12 10.28
CA ALA A 99 9.31 1.26 10.02
C ALA A 99 9.16 2.06 11.31
N LYS A 100 9.21 3.39 11.18
CA LYS A 100 9.04 4.35 12.29
C LYS A 100 8.11 5.50 11.87
N GLY A 101 7.48 6.13 12.85
CA GLY A 101 6.58 7.27 12.65
C GLY A 101 5.48 6.95 11.64
N LYS A 102 5.20 7.87 10.71
CA LYS A 102 4.13 7.67 9.71
C LYS A 102 4.32 6.48 8.78
N ASN A 103 5.55 5.99 8.62
CA ASN A 103 5.80 4.77 7.83
C ASN A 103 5.37 3.53 8.62
N TYR A 104 5.55 3.53 9.95
CA TYR A 104 4.99 2.48 10.80
C TYR A 104 3.47 2.49 10.73
N ASP A 105 2.85 3.68 10.85
CA ASP A 105 1.39 3.80 10.75
C ASP A 105 0.89 3.28 9.40
N PHE A 106 1.54 3.69 8.30
CA PHE A 106 1.25 3.19 6.96
C PHE A 106 1.27 1.66 6.89
N TRP A 107 2.39 1.04 7.27
CA TRP A 107 2.53 -0.41 7.17
C TRP A 107 1.60 -1.17 8.12
N LYS A 108 1.28 -0.59 9.27
CA LYS A 108 0.27 -1.12 10.18
C LYS A 108 -1.11 -1.15 9.53
N CYS A 109 -1.53 -0.08 8.84
CA CYS A 109 -2.84 -0.05 8.17
C CYS A 109 -2.87 -1.02 6.98
N VAL A 110 -1.78 -1.11 6.21
CA VAL A 110 -1.63 -2.11 5.13
C VAL A 110 -1.78 -3.52 5.70
N TYR A 111 -1.04 -3.85 6.76
CA TYR A 111 -1.10 -5.15 7.43
C TYR A 111 -2.51 -5.46 7.98
N ASN A 112 -3.18 -4.49 8.59
CA ASN A 112 -4.53 -4.64 9.12
C ASN A 112 -5.62 -4.87 8.04
N SER A 113 -5.28 -4.70 6.76
CA SER A 113 -6.22 -4.86 5.64
C SER A 113 -6.24 -6.28 5.05
N PHE A 114 -5.36 -7.17 5.51
CA PHE A 114 -5.36 -8.61 5.25
C PHE A 114 -6.10 -9.36 6.36
#